data_AF-A0A7R9H827-F1
#
_entry.id   AF-A0A7R9H827-F1
#
_cell.length_a   1.000
_cell.length_b   1.000
_cell.length_c   1.000
_cell.angle_alpha   90.00
_cell.angle_beta   90.00
_cell.angle_gamma   90.00
#
_symmetry.space_group_name_H-M   'P 1'
#
loop_
_entity.id
_entity.type
_entity.pdbx_description
1 polymer ?
#
loop_
_entity_poly.entity_id
_entity_poly.type
_entity_poly.pdbx_seq_one_letter_code
_entity_poly.pdbx_strand_id
1 'polypeptide(L)'
;MYHHLGTITSPMYHHVDIRAHPMYHHVFDVVLNGDHTIVPDLDIFERVGRGVAHDEYIPFSVSKGRLYYNEEESDIRGGRIRVEFIKGYRDNPKVNAICVVKGRLQEVPKLPAMPTEPEVEEYHEEVEDKKSSKNRRPSGPRTPDPYSVDDTSIMLPVFVAIGAFISALFCLCKL
;
A
#
# COMPACT_ATOMS: atom_id res chain seq x y z
N MET A 1 -9.02 -47.39 37.95
CA MET A 1 -8.26 -47.62 36.71
C MET A 1 -8.25 -46.29 35.96
N TYR A 2 -7.20 -45.50 36.16
CA TYR A 2 -7.02 -44.20 35.49
C TYR A 2 -6.22 -44.43 34.22
N HIS A 3 -6.68 -43.88 33.09
CA HIS A 3 -5.94 -43.45 31.89
C HIS A 3 -7.02 -42.99 30.89
N HIS A 4 -6.96 -41.89 30.15
CA HIS A 4 -6.18 -40.65 30.18
C HIS A 4 -7.00 -39.72 29.25
N LEU A 5 -7.31 -38.49 29.68
CA LEU A 5 -7.97 -37.48 28.83
C LEU A 5 -7.11 -37.21 27.59
N GLY A 6 -7.67 -37.43 26.39
CA GLY A 6 -7.04 -37.06 25.13
C GLY A 6 -6.98 -35.54 24.97
N THR A 7 -5.92 -34.92 25.47
CA THR A 7 -5.53 -33.54 25.16
C THR A 7 -5.16 -33.46 23.68
N ILE A 8 -6.05 -32.92 22.85
CA ILE A 8 -5.67 -32.39 21.54
C ILE A 8 -5.74 -30.87 21.65
N THR A 9 -4.70 -30.27 22.26
CA THR A 9 -4.45 -28.83 22.16
C THR A 9 -3.68 -28.57 20.88
N SER A 10 -4.35 -28.64 19.73
CA SER A 10 -3.78 -28.14 18.49
C SER A 10 -3.58 -26.62 18.62
N PRO A 11 -2.37 -26.08 18.37
CA PRO A 11 -2.16 -24.64 18.39
C PRO A 11 -3.11 -23.97 17.39
N MET A 12 -3.87 -23.01 17.91
CA MET A 12 -4.85 -22.25 17.16
C MET A 12 -4.11 -21.15 16.41
N TYR A 13 -3.78 -21.42 15.15
CA TYR A 13 -3.09 -20.45 14.33
C TYR A 13 -4.06 -19.35 13.88
N HIS A 14 -3.53 -18.15 13.84
CA HIS A 14 -4.12 -17.01 13.19
C HIS A 14 -3.19 -16.67 12.04
N HIS A 15 -3.78 -16.28 10.92
CA HIS A 15 -3.02 -15.89 9.74
C HIS A 15 -3.41 -14.49 9.33
N VAL A 16 -2.41 -13.66 9.04
CA VAL A 16 -2.59 -12.42 8.29
C VAL A 16 -2.32 -12.72 6.82
N ASP A 17 -3.24 -12.37 5.93
CA ASP A 17 -3.04 -12.33 4.47
C ASP A 17 -2.88 -10.89 4.01
N ILE A 18 -1.72 -10.53 3.46
CA ILE A 18 -1.44 -9.19 2.91
C ILE A 18 -1.37 -9.28 1.40
N ARG A 19 -2.32 -8.61 0.73
CA ARG A 19 -2.36 -8.53 -0.73
C ARG A 19 -1.84 -7.21 -1.26
N ALA A 20 -0.98 -7.22 -2.27
CA ALA A 20 -0.49 -5.98 -2.89
C ALA A 20 -0.28 -6.09 -4.41
N HIS A 21 -0.49 -4.99 -5.16
CA HIS A 21 -0.30 -4.92 -6.61
C HIS A 21 0.62 -3.73 -6.98
N PRO A 22 1.90 -3.98 -7.26
CA PRO A 22 2.86 -2.94 -7.62
C PRO A 22 2.79 -2.64 -9.12
N MET A 23 2.93 -1.34 -9.46
CA MET A 23 3.40 -0.93 -10.79
C MET A 23 4.91 -0.66 -10.80
N TYR A 24 5.50 -0.38 -9.63
CA TYR A 24 6.91 -0.08 -9.41
C TYR A 24 7.41 -0.75 -8.11
N HIS A 25 8.71 -0.66 -7.85
CA HIS A 25 9.31 -1.22 -6.65
C HIS A 25 8.87 -0.50 -5.37
N HIS A 26 8.20 -1.22 -4.48
CA HIS A 26 7.85 -0.77 -3.12
C HIS A 26 8.56 -1.67 -2.13
N VAL A 27 9.42 -1.10 -1.28
CA VAL A 27 10.20 -1.85 -0.27
C VAL A 27 9.80 -1.36 1.10
N PHE A 28 9.32 -2.28 1.94
CA PHE A 28 8.89 -1.98 3.29
C PHE A 28 8.97 -3.21 4.19
N ASP A 29 9.07 -2.98 5.49
CA ASP A 29 8.97 -4.05 6.47
C ASP A 29 7.52 -4.25 6.88
N VAL A 30 7.17 -5.49 7.22
CA VAL A 30 5.95 -5.82 7.93
C VAL A 30 6.30 -6.20 9.36
N VAL A 31 5.66 -5.56 10.33
CA VAL A 31 5.88 -5.76 11.76
C VAL A 31 4.58 -6.18 12.44
N LEU A 32 4.62 -7.27 13.20
CA LEU A 32 3.50 -7.80 13.98
C LEU A 32 3.67 -7.42 15.44
N ASN A 33 2.62 -6.85 16.00
CA ASN A 33 2.50 -6.42 17.38
C ASN A 33 3.58 -5.42 17.86
N GLY A 34 4.27 -4.75 16.92
CA GLY A 34 5.34 -3.79 17.19
C GLY A 34 6.70 -4.43 17.51
N ASP A 35 6.72 -5.72 17.82
CA ASP A 35 7.92 -6.41 18.33
C ASP A 35 8.51 -7.39 17.30
N HIS A 36 7.67 -7.99 16.44
CA HIS A 36 8.13 -9.03 15.50
C HIS A 36 8.22 -8.49 14.08
N THR A 37 9.42 -8.32 13.54
CA THR A 37 9.60 -8.08 12.10
C THR A 37 9.34 -9.39 11.36
N ILE A 38 8.13 -9.54 10.83
CA ILE A 38 7.66 -10.78 10.21
C ILE A 38 8.12 -10.93 8.76
N VAL A 39 8.22 -9.81 8.04
CA VAL A 39 8.76 -9.77 6.68
C VAL A 39 9.64 -8.52 6.53
N PRO A 40 10.98 -8.68 6.56
CA PRO A 40 11.89 -7.58 6.31
C PRO A 40 12.04 -7.31 4.80
N ASP A 41 12.24 -6.03 4.44
CA ASP A 41 12.58 -5.54 3.11
C ASP A 41 11.71 -6.14 1.99
N LEU A 42 10.38 -6.19 2.18
CA LEU A 42 9.46 -6.77 1.21
C LEU A 42 9.41 -5.93 -0.07
N ASP A 43 10.05 -6.41 -1.14
CA ASP A 43 9.88 -5.90 -2.51
C ASP A 43 8.85 -6.74 -3.27
N ILE A 44 7.61 -6.24 -3.35
CA ILE A 44 6.53 -6.97 -4.03
C ILE A 44 6.80 -7.11 -5.53
N PHE A 45 7.40 -6.09 -6.15
CA PHE A 45 7.66 -6.10 -7.59
C PHE A 45 8.71 -7.15 -7.92
N GLU A 46 9.75 -7.27 -7.10
CA GLU A 46 10.76 -8.33 -7.24
C GLU A 46 10.16 -9.73 -7.02
N ARG A 47 9.21 -9.87 -6.08
CA ARG A 47 8.59 -11.15 -5.74
C ARG A 47 7.67 -11.71 -6.83
N VAL A 48 6.78 -10.88 -7.38
CA VAL A 48 5.70 -11.34 -8.26
C VAL A 48 5.66 -10.66 -9.63
N GLY A 49 6.48 -9.64 -9.87
CA GLY A 49 6.48 -8.88 -11.10
C GLY A 49 5.33 -7.89 -11.21
N ARG A 50 5.13 -7.34 -12.41
CA ARG A 50 4.17 -6.27 -12.67
C ARG A 50 2.73 -6.78 -12.73
N GLY A 51 1.82 -6.10 -12.04
CA GLY A 51 0.38 -6.37 -12.15
C GLY A 51 -0.10 -7.67 -11.50
N VAL A 52 0.79 -8.40 -10.83
CA VAL A 52 0.46 -9.64 -10.10
C VAL A 52 0.27 -9.31 -8.61
N ALA A 53 -0.66 -10.03 -7.99
CA ALA A 53 -0.87 -9.96 -6.55
C ALA A 53 0.16 -10.82 -5.80
N HIS A 54 0.81 -10.25 -4.80
CA HIS A 54 1.52 -11.01 -3.77
C HIS A 54 0.62 -11.20 -2.56
N ASP A 55 0.55 -12.42 -2.03
CA ASP A 55 -0.18 -12.79 -0.82
C ASP A 55 0.84 -13.33 0.20
N GLU A 56 0.86 -12.76 1.41
CA GLU A 56 1.78 -13.15 2.49
C GLU A 56 1.03 -13.76 3.66
N TYR A 57 1.35 -15.00 4.07
CA TYR A 57 0.66 -15.72 5.13
C TYR A 57 1.49 -15.81 6.41
N ILE A 58 1.04 -15.14 7.48
CA ILE A 58 1.78 -15.09 8.76
C ILE A 58 1.11 -15.96 9.84
N PRO A 59 1.53 -17.23 10.06
CA PRO A 59 1.08 -18.04 11.19
C PRO A 59 1.55 -17.47 12.54
N PHE A 60 0.62 -17.18 13.43
CA PHE A 60 0.93 -16.90 14.84
C PHE A 60 -0.10 -17.57 15.76
N SER A 61 0.20 -17.73 17.04
CA SER A 61 -0.77 -18.25 18.01
C SER A 61 -1.04 -17.25 19.12
N VAL A 62 -2.25 -17.28 19.69
CA VAL A 62 -2.63 -16.42 20.80
C VAL A 62 -3.04 -17.30 21.98
N SER A 63 -2.38 -17.10 23.11
CA SER A 63 -2.67 -17.86 24.33
C SER A 63 -2.50 -16.96 25.55
N LYS A 64 -3.50 -16.98 26.46
CA LYS A 64 -3.47 -16.23 27.72
C LYS A 64 -3.14 -14.73 27.57
N GLY A 65 -3.62 -14.10 26.51
CA GLY A 65 -3.39 -12.67 26.23
C GLY A 65 -2.03 -12.33 25.63
N ARG A 66 -1.23 -13.33 25.26
CA ARG A 66 0.05 -13.17 24.56
C ARG A 66 -0.01 -13.74 23.15
N LEU A 67 0.69 -13.06 22.25
CA LEU A 67 0.92 -13.47 20.87
C LEU A 67 2.26 -14.19 20.80
N TYR A 68 2.29 -15.29 20.05
CA TYR A 68 3.48 -16.12 19.84
C TYR A 68 3.76 -16.25 18.35
N TYR A 69 4.95 -15.85 17.93
CA TYR A 69 5.43 -15.91 16.55
C TYR A 69 6.90 -16.33 16.54
N ASN A 70 7.27 -17.35 15.75
CA ASN A 70 8.64 -17.87 15.64
C ASN A 70 9.38 -18.02 16.99
N GLU A 71 8.71 -18.64 17.98
CA GLU A 71 9.24 -18.86 19.35
C GLU A 71 9.39 -17.60 20.23
N GLU A 72 9.14 -16.42 19.68
CA GLU A 72 9.08 -15.16 20.41
C GLU A 72 7.64 -14.90 20.92
N GLU A 73 7.53 -14.21 22.05
CA GLU A 73 6.26 -13.78 22.61
C GLU A 73 6.16 -12.26 22.73
N SER A 74 4.94 -11.73 22.54
CA SER A 74 4.61 -10.33 22.76
C SER A 74 3.24 -10.17 23.41
N ASP A 75 3.06 -9.07 24.15
CA ASP A 75 1.82 -8.79 24.87
C ASP A 75 0.74 -8.22 23.93
N ILE A 76 -0.48 -8.73 24.00
CA ILE A 76 -1.62 -8.14 23.26
C ILE A 76 -2.19 -6.98 24.06
N ARG A 77 -1.93 -5.75 23.61
CA ARG A 77 -2.40 -4.53 24.28
C ARG A 77 -3.79 -4.13 23.81
N GLY A 78 -4.70 -3.91 24.76
CA GLY A 78 -6.06 -3.43 24.46
C GLY A 78 -6.92 -4.42 23.66
N GLY A 79 -6.60 -5.72 23.69
CA GLY A 79 -7.33 -6.76 22.97
C GLY A 79 -7.26 -6.63 21.44
N ARG A 80 -6.25 -5.90 20.92
CA ARG A 80 -6.06 -5.68 19.49
C ARG A 80 -4.70 -6.20 19.08
N ILE A 81 -4.66 -6.88 17.93
CA ILE A 81 -3.43 -7.26 17.26
C ILE A 81 -3.10 -6.13 16.30
N ARG A 82 -1.84 -5.70 16.30
CA ARG A 82 -1.35 -4.61 15.47
C ARG A 82 -0.49 -5.19 14.34
N VAL A 83 -0.72 -4.73 13.12
CA VAL A 83 0.17 -4.97 11.96
C VAL A 83 0.63 -3.60 11.48
N GLU A 84 1.93 -3.40 11.41
CA GLU A 84 2.56 -2.15 10.97
C GLU A 84 3.33 -2.40 9.67
N PHE A 85 3.26 -1.43 8.78
CA PHE A 85 4.02 -1.42 7.53
C PHE A 85 5.00 -0.26 7.60
N ILE A 86 6.28 -0.57 7.75
CA ILE A 86 7.33 0.43 7.94
C ILE A 86 7.97 0.69 6.59
N LYS A 87 7.86 1.93 6.09
CA LYS A 87 8.48 2.30 4.81
C LYS A 87 9.98 2.03 4.86
N GLY A 88 10.50 1.40 3.82
CA GLY A 88 11.94 1.25 3.62
C GLY A 88 12.53 2.50 2.96
N TYR A 89 13.54 2.27 2.12
CA TYR A 89 14.23 3.32 1.36
C TYR A 89 13.48 3.77 0.09
N ARG A 90 12.44 3.04 -0.32
CA ARG A 90 11.61 3.35 -1.49
C ARG A 90 10.28 4.00 -1.09
N ASP A 91 9.32 3.96 -2.01
CA ASP A 91 7.95 4.42 -1.84
C ASP A 91 7.22 3.78 -0.65
N ASN A 92 6.13 4.44 -0.25
CA ASN A 92 5.28 3.98 0.86
C ASN A 92 4.70 2.58 0.61
N PRO A 93 4.45 1.81 1.70
CA PRO A 93 3.79 0.50 1.59
C PRO A 93 2.43 0.61 0.91
N LYS A 94 2.14 -0.29 -0.04
CA LYS A 94 0.83 -0.40 -0.70
C LYS A 94 0.21 -1.76 -0.40
N VAL A 95 -0.79 -1.74 0.47
CA VAL A 95 -1.52 -2.94 0.91
C VAL A 95 -2.98 -2.80 0.51
N ASN A 96 -3.52 -3.84 -0.14
CA ASN A 96 -4.88 -3.87 -0.65
C ASN A 96 -5.84 -4.57 0.30
N ALA A 97 -5.40 -5.63 0.98
CA ALA A 97 -6.23 -6.41 1.89
C ALA A 97 -5.39 -6.94 3.06
N ILE A 98 -6.05 -7.05 4.22
CA ILE A 98 -5.55 -7.70 5.43
C ILE A 98 -6.69 -8.59 5.94
N CYS A 99 -6.45 -9.88 6.07
CA CYS A 99 -7.43 -10.82 6.64
C CYS A 99 -6.84 -11.52 7.86
N VAL A 100 -7.60 -11.60 8.97
CA VAL A 100 -7.23 -12.41 10.13
C VAL A 100 -8.20 -13.58 10.26
N VAL A 101 -7.70 -14.80 10.07
CA VAL A 101 -8.52 -16.02 10.13
C VAL A 101 -8.05 -16.90 11.28
N LYS A 102 -8.99 -17.38 12.09
CA LYS A 102 -8.76 -18.38 13.13
C LYS A 102 -8.85 -19.77 12.51
N GLY A 103 -7.78 -20.56 12.56
CA GLY A 103 -7.79 -21.92 12.01
C GLY A 103 -6.40 -22.38 11.59
N ARG A 104 -6.33 -23.39 10.73
CA ARG A 104 -5.06 -23.81 10.11
C ARG A 104 -4.86 -23.09 8.77
N LEU A 105 -3.61 -22.88 8.37
CA LEU A 105 -3.29 -22.25 7.07
C LEU A 105 -4.00 -22.93 5.88
N GLN A 106 -4.14 -24.25 5.95
CA GLN A 106 -4.77 -25.07 4.91
C GLN A 106 -6.27 -24.80 4.75
N GLU A 107 -6.90 -24.22 5.76
CA GLU A 107 -8.33 -23.89 5.78
C GLU A 107 -8.59 -22.48 5.21
N VAL A 108 -7.54 -21.70 4.96
CA VAL A 108 -7.66 -20.37 4.35
C VAL A 108 -8.04 -20.53 2.88
N PRO A 109 -9.21 -20.02 2.44
CA PRO A 109 -9.62 -20.09 1.04
C PRO A 109 -8.62 -19.33 0.17
N LYS A 110 -8.10 -19.98 -0.87
CA LYS A 110 -7.23 -19.31 -1.85
C LYS A 110 -8.08 -18.39 -2.72
N LEU A 111 -7.59 -17.18 -2.93
CA LEU A 111 -8.21 -16.24 -3.84
C LEU A 111 -8.05 -16.75 -5.29
N PRO A 112 -9.05 -16.54 -6.15
CA PRO A 112 -8.90 -16.83 -7.57
C PRO A 112 -7.77 -15.97 -8.15
N ALA A 113 -7.03 -16.54 -9.11
CA ALA A 113 -6.04 -15.80 -9.86
C ALA A 113 -6.72 -14.61 -10.57
N MET A 114 -6.07 -13.45 -10.56
CA MET A 114 -6.57 -12.32 -11.34
C MET A 114 -6.49 -12.67 -12.82
N PRO A 115 -7.48 -12.28 -13.64
CA PRO A 115 -7.33 -12.36 -15.08
C PRO A 115 -6.10 -11.54 -15.48
N THR A 116 -5.18 -12.16 -16.21
CA THR A 116 -4.04 -11.48 -16.81
C THR A 116 -4.61 -10.51 -17.85
N GLU A 117 -4.68 -9.23 -17.50
CA GLU A 117 -4.88 -8.20 -18.52
C GLU A 117 -3.64 -8.23 -19.43
N PRO A 118 -3.81 -8.20 -20.76
CA PRO A 118 -2.66 -8.20 -21.67
C PRO A 118 -1.74 -7.04 -21.30
N GLU A 119 -0.42 -7.32 -21.29
CA GLU A 119 0.63 -6.33 -21.05
C GLU A 119 0.35 -5.10 -21.93
N VAL A 120 -0.18 -4.04 -21.32
CA VAL A 120 -0.22 -2.75 -21.98
C VAL A 120 1.24 -2.29 -21.99
N GLU A 121 1.85 -2.33 -23.17
CA GLU A 121 3.19 -1.82 -23.44
C GLU A 121 3.42 -0.49 -22.71
N GLU A 122 4.62 -0.35 -22.16
CA GLU A 122 5.08 0.75 -21.31
C GLU A 122 4.54 2.12 -21.72
N TYR A 123 3.74 2.73 -20.84
CA TYR A 123 3.73 4.18 -20.72
C TYR A 123 5.01 4.56 -19.98
N HIS A 124 6.07 4.84 -20.75
CA HIS A 124 7.07 5.81 -20.32
C HIS A 124 6.31 7.06 -19.87
N GLU A 125 6.46 7.43 -18.60
CA GLU A 125 5.86 8.63 -18.05
C GLU A 125 6.65 9.84 -18.55
N GLU A 126 6.48 10.18 -19.82
CA GLU A 126 6.64 11.56 -20.25
C GLU A 126 5.36 12.28 -19.86
N VAL A 127 5.52 13.17 -18.89
CA VAL A 127 4.49 14.08 -18.40
C VAL A 127 3.99 14.92 -19.58
N GLU A 128 2.85 14.58 -20.16
CA GLU A 128 1.93 15.57 -20.76
C GLU A 128 0.55 14.97 -21.10
N ASP A 129 -0.46 15.51 -20.40
CA ASP A 129 -1.86 15.68 -20.77
C ASP A 129 -2.39 14.96 -22.01
N LYS A 130 -3.10 13.83 -21.83
CA LYS A 130 -4.30 13.52 -22.65
C LYS A 130 -5.40 12.87 -21.83
N LYS A 131 -6.45 13.67 -21.57
CA LYS A 131 -7.80 13.24 -21.20
C LYS A 131 -8.24 12.06 -22.05
N SER A 132 -8.47 10.90 -21.43
CA SER A 132 -9.36 9.90 -22.01
C SER A 132 -10.34 9.37 -20.97
N SER A 133 -11.60 9.55 -21.30
CA SER A 133 -12.79 9.22 -20.54
C SER A 133 -12.98 7.71 -20.46
N LYS A 134 -12.90 7.14 -19.26
CA LYS A 134 -13.58 5.88 -18.95
C LYS A 134 -14.50 6.07 -17.76
N ASN A 135 -15.78 5.80 -18.00
CA ASN A 135 -16.88 5.83 -17.04
C ASN A 135 -16.54 5.02 -15.78
N ARG A 136 -16.07 5.70 -14.73
CA ARG A 136 -16.07 5.17 -13.37
C ARG A 136 -17.25 5.79 -12.63
N ARG A 137 -18.14 4.95 -12.10
CA ARG A 137 -19.20 5.35 -11.18
C ARG A 137 -18.68 5.21 -9.74
N PRO A 138 -18.15 6.26 -9.09
CA PRO A 138 -17.96 6.25 -7.66
C PRO A 138 -19.29 6.54 -6.96
N SER A 139 -19.68 5.70 -6.01
CA SER A 139 -20.75 6.01 -5.06
C SER A 139 -20.24 7.01 -4.02
N GLY A 140 -20.64 8.27 -4.15
CA GLY A 140 -20.37 9.34 -3.19
C GLY A 140 -20.39 10.74 -3.84
N PRO A 141 -20.68 11.82 -3.10
CA PRO A 141 -20.50 13.19 -3.59
C PRO A 141 -19.04 13.40 -3.97
N ARG A 142 -18.78 13.95 -5.17
CA ARG A 142 -17.43 14.32 -5.59
C ARG A 142 -16.88 15.36 -4.63
N THR A 143 -15.89 14.99 -3.82
CA THR A 143 -15.06 15.95 -3.08
C THR A 143 -14.37 16.85 -4.10
N PRO A 144 -14.57 18.17 -4.06
CA PRO A 144 -13.83 19.09 -4.92
C PRO A 144 -12.34 18.99 -4.59
N ASP A 145 -11.51 19.00 -5.62
CA ASP A 145 -10.06 18.95 -5.48
C ASP A 145 -9.57 20.17 -4.68
N PRO A 146 -8.97 19.98 -3.50
CA PRO A 146 -8.49 21.09 -2.66
C PRO A 146 -7.30 21.85 -3.26
N TYR A 147 -6.70 21.35 -4.36
CA TYR A 147 -5.56 21.96 -5.03
C TYR A 147 -5.91 22.58 -6.39
N SER A 148 -7.19 22.74 -6.73
CA SER A 148 -7.60 23.37 -8.00
C SER A 148 -7.33 24.89 -8.09
N VAL A 149 -6.49 25.45 -7.22
CA VAL A 149 -6.25 26.90 -7.08
C VAL A 149 -4.91 27.37 -7.63
N ASP A 150 -4.12 26.52 -8.27
CA ASP A 150 -2.75 26.89 -8.68
C ASP A 150 -2.61 27.59 -10.05
N ASP A 151 -3.70 27.88 -10.76
CA ASP A 151 -3.64 28.68 -12.00
C ASP A 151 -3.12 30.12 -11.75
N THR A 152 -3.18 30.63 -10.52
CA THR A 152 -2.68 31.97 -10.17
C THR A 152 -1.15 32.06 -10.13
N SER A 153 -0.44 30.95 -9.88
CA SER A 153 1.02 30.92 -9.75
C SER A 153 1.73 31.16 -11.09
N ILE A 154 1.07 30.83 -12.21
CA ILE A 154 1.59 31.05 -13.58
C ILE A 154 1.33 32.49 -14.06
N MET A 155 0.32 33.19 -13.53
CA MET A 155 0.00 34.55 -13.99
C MET A 155 0.98 35.62 -13.50
N LEU A 156 1.56 35.43 -12.31
CA LEU A 156 2.50 36.39 -11.69
C LEU A 156 3.77 36.63 -12.54
N PRO A 157 4.47 35.58 -13.02
CA PRO A 157 5.60 35.74 -13.94
C PRO A 157 5.23 36.40 -15.26
N VAL A 158 4.03 36.13 -15.78
CA VAL A 158 3.55 36.70 -17.05
C VAL A 158 3.34 38.22 -16.92
N PHE A 159 2.75 38.71 -15.83
CA PHE A 159 2.60 40.16 -15.61
C PHE A 159 3.95 40.87 -15.45
N VAL A 160 4.92 40.25 -14.77
CA VAL A 160 6.28 40.80 -14.65
C VAL A 160 6.96 40.87 -16.02
N ALA A 161 6.83 39.83 -16.85
CA ALA A 161 7.39 39.80 -18.19
C ALA A 161 6.79 40.88 -19.09
N ILE A 162 5.46 41.07 -19.07
CA ILE A 162 4.77 42.11 -19.86
C ILE A 162 5.20 43.52 -19.40
N GLY A 163 5.29 43.75 -18.09
CA GLY A 163 5.73 45.04 -17.54
C GLY A 163 7.16 45.40 -17.92
N ALA A 164 8.09 44.44 -17.84
CA ALA A 164 9.47 44.63 -18.27
C ALA A 164 9.57 44.87 -19.79
N PHE A 165 8.78 44.16 -20.60
CA PHE A 165 8.77 44.29 -22.05
C PHE A 165 8.26 45.66 -22.52
N ILE A 166 7.15 46.15 -21.95
CA ILE A 166 6.61 47.48 -22.28
C ILE A 166 7.62 48.57 -21.88
N SER A 167 8.27 48.42 -20.72
CA SER A 167 9.29 49.37 -20.26
C SER A 167 10.51 49.40 -21.19
N ALA A 168 10.96 48.24 -21.65
CA ALA A 168 12.05 48.13 -22.62
C ALA A 168 11.67 48.74 -23.98
N LEU A 169 10.45 48.53 -24.46
CA LEU A 169 9.96 49.17 -25.68
C LEU A 169 9.90 50.69 -25.55
N PHE A 170 9.47 51.23 -24.41
CA PHE A 170 9.46 52.68 -24.18
C PHE A 170 10.89 53.26 -24.17
N CYS A 171 11.83 52.57 -23.52
CA CYS A 171 13.24 52.98 -23.48
C CYS A 171 13.94 52.88 -24.85
N LEU A 172 13.57 51.90 -25.70
CA LEU A 172 14.21 51.65 -26.99
C LEU A 172 13.55 52.40 -28.16
N CYS A 173 12.24 52.66 -28.08
CA CYS A 173 11.50 53.35 -29.15
C CYS A 173 11.50 54.88 -29.03
N LYS A 174 12.16 55.47 -28.03
CA LYS A 174 12.36 56.93 -27.88
C LYS A 174 11.05 57.73 -28.06
N LEU A 175 9.99 57.27 -27.39
CA LEU A 175 8.76 58.05 -27.13
C LEU A 175 8.95 58.92 -25.89
#